data_AF-A0A1B6CSF9-F1
#
_entry.id   AF-A0A1B6CSF9-F1
#
_cell.length_a   1.000
_cell.length_b   1.000
_cell.length_c   1.000
_cell.angle_alpha   90.00
_cell.angle_beta   90.00
_cell.angle_gamma   90.00
#
_symmetry.space_group_name_H-M   'P 1'
#
loop_
_entity.id
_entity.type
_entity.pdbx_description
1 polymer ?
#
loop_
_entity_poly.entity_id
_entity_poly.type
_entity_poly.pdbx_seq_one_letter_code
_entity_poly.pdbx_strand_id
1 'polypeptide(L)'
;DTTLADECSNLAKKWVEWDVKSPVPFSPNDLTSFLPLQIQDFLGAVLEENEFPLLKVKEMQKFYKFDTSNNAEVKFRWLRLCLKSRWEDKVDVALKFVTEQGRMKYVRPIFRDFYNWKEMRQKAIDVYNKNKDNMMFMTADAIAKDLHLK
;
A
#
# COMPACT_ATOMS: atom_id res chain seq x y z
N ASP A 1 -1.87 -22.56 16.74
CA ASP A 1 -0.66 -22.02 16.10
C ASP A 1 -0.57 -20.51 16.24
N THR A 2 -0.03 -20.05 17.36
CA THR A 2 0.26 -18.62 17.62
C THR A 2 1.64 -18.22 17.11
N THR A 3 2.58 -19.17 16.99
CA THR A 3 3.99 -18.94 16.65
C THR A 3 4.21 -18.22 15.32
N LEU A 4 3.43 -18.52 14.27
CA LEU A 4 3.58 -17.91 12.95
C LEU A 4 3.00 -16.48 12.86
N ALA A 5 1.96 -16.19 13.64
CA ALA A 5 1.38 -14.85 13.74
C ALA A 5 2.26 -13.94 14.63
N ASP A 6 2.91 -14.53 15.64
CA ASP A 6 3.86 -13.85 16.52
C ASP A 6 5.05 -13.32 15.71
N GLU A 7 5.61 -14.10 14.76
CA GLU A 7 6.73 -13.66 13.91
C GLU A 7 6.41 -12.44 13.03
N CYS A 8 5.23 -12.43 12.39
CA CYS A 8 4.80 -11.32 11.54
C CYS A 8 4.61 -10.03 12.35
N SER A 9 3.94 -10.16 13.49
CA SER A 9 3.66 -9.05 14.40
C SER A 9 4.96 -8.49 14.99
N ASN A 10 5.91 -9.37 15.36
CA ASN A 10 7.22 -8.97 15.87
C ASN A 10 8.03 -8.22 14.81
N LEU A 11 8.05 -8.70 13.56
CA LEU A 11 8.75 -7.99 12.48
C LEU A 11 8.10 -6.63 12.17
N ALA A 12 6.77 -6.56 12.11
CA ALA A 12 6.05 -5.31 11.92
C ALA A 12 6.40 -4.30 13.03
N LYS A 13 6.30 -4.72 14.29
CA LYS A 13 6.67 -3.90 15.46
C LYS A 13 8.11 -3.40 15.38
N LYS A 14 9.05 -4.28 15.01
CA LYS A 14 10.46 -3.92 14.81
C LYS A 14 10.63 -2.83 13.75
N TRP A 15 9.90 -2.89 12.64
CA TRP A 15 9.89 -1.82 11.62
C TRP A 15 9.29 -0.50 12.14
N VAL A 16 8.20 -0.57 12.88
CA VAL A 16 7.51 0.59 13.45
C VAL A 16 8.39 1.29 14.49
N GLU A 17 9.05 0.55 15.37
CA GLU A 17 9.86 1.08 16.47
C GLU A 17 11.28 1.50 16.05
N TRP A 18 11.81 0.95 14.95
CA TRP A 18 13.18 1.25 14.51
C TRP A 18 13.39 2.74 14.19
N ASP A 19 14.40 3.38 14.79
CA ASP A 19 14.83 4.72 14.36
C ASP A 19 15.76 4.61 13.15
N VAL A 20 15.39 5.29 12.05
CA VAL A 20 16.17 5.32 10.80
C VAL A 20 17.60 5.82 10.97
N LYS A 21 17.90 6.56 12.06
CA LYS A 21 19.26 7.02 12.39
C LYS A 21 20.11 5.94 13.05
N SER A 22 19.50 4.89 13.58
CA SER A 22 20.18 3.76 14.20
C SER A 22 20.65 2.75 13.14
N PRO A 23 21.63 1.89 13.46
CA PRO A 23 22.04 0.81 12.56
C PRO A 23 20.84 -0.02 12.08
N VAL A 24 20.85 -0.39 10.81
CA VAL A 24 19.74 -1.12 10.17
C VAL A 24 19.68 -2.55 10.72
N PRO A 25 18.58 -2.98 11.37
CA PRO A 25 18.50 -4.29 12.01
C PRO A 25 17.80 -5.35 11.13
N PHE A 26 17.60 -5.06 9.83
CA PHE A 26 16.84 -5.87 8.88
C PHE A 26 17.74 -6.57 7.88
N SER A 27 17.25 -7.69 7.34
CA SER A 27 17.94 -8.51 6.36
C SER A 27 17.00 -8.85 5.21
N PRO A 28 17.49 -9.00 3.97
CA PRO A 28 16.66 -9.48 2.86
C PRO A 28 16.01 -10.85 3.13
N ASN A 29 16.55 -11.60 4.09
CA ASN A 29 16.06 -12.92 4.46
C ASN A 29 14.91 -12.91 5.48
N ASP A 30 14.54 -11.76 6.07
CA ASP A 30 13.52 -11.69 7.14
C ASP A 30 12.16 -12.27 6.72
N LEU A 31 11.84 -12.23 5.42
CA LEU A 31 10.58 -12.72 4.86
C LEU A 31 10.70 -14.09 4.17
N THR A 32 11.87 -14.72 4.20
CA THR A 32 12.11 -15.97 3.44
C THR A 32 11.31 -17.15 3.97
N SER A 33 11.08 -17.20 5.28
CA SER A 33 10.20 -18.19 5.92
C SER A 33 8.71 -17.83 5.85
N PHE A 34 8.36 -16.63 5.40
CA PHE A 34 6.97 -16.16 5.44
C PHE A 34 6.19 -16.67 4.24
N LEU A 35 5.00 -17.20 4.53
CA LEU A 35 3.98 -17.49 3.52
C LEU A 35 3.40 -16.20 2.94
N PRO A 36 2.79 -16.24 1.74
CA PRO A 36 2.18 -15.06 1.13
C PRO A 36 1.11 -14.38 2.00
N LEU A 37 0.40 -15.13 2.85
CA LEU A 37 -0.58 -14.57 3.79
C LEU A 37 0.13 -13.84 4.95
N GLN A 38 1.21 -14.41 5.48
CA GLN A 38 2.03 -13.78 6.50
C GLN A 38 2.66 -12.45 6.04
N ILE A 39 3.08 -12.37 4.77
CA ILE A 39 3.56 -11.11 4.18
C ILE A 39 2.42 -10.08 4.09
N GLN A 40 1.20 -10.51 3.80
CA GLN A 40 0.03 -9.62 3.81
C GLN A 40 -0.30 -9.14 5.21
N ASP A 41 -0.19 -9.99 6.22
CA ASP A 41 -0.45 -9.64 7.62
C ASP A 41 0.63 -8.68 8.14
N PHE A 42 1.90 -8.94 7.82
CA PHE A 42 3.02 -8.03 8.10
C PHE A 42 2.79 -6.63 7.49
N LEU A 43 2.50 -6.54 6.19
CA LEU A 43 2.22 -5.25 5.54
C LEU A 43 0.94 -4.61 6.06
N GLY A 44 -0.05 -5.41 6.46
CA GLY A 44 -1.28 -4.96 7.08
C GLY A 44 -1.02 -4.26 8.41
N ALA A 45 -0.27 -4.91 9.30
CA ALA A 45 0.13 -4.36 10.59
C ALA A 45 0.94 -3.06 10.44
N VAL A 46 1.91 -3.02 9.50
CA VAL A 46 2.66 -1.78 9.23
C VAL A 46 1.75 -0.66 8.68
N LEU A 47 0.73 -1.01 7.88
CA LEU A 47 -0.19 -0.05 7.29
C LEU A 47 -1.18 0.56 8.30
N GLU A 48 -1.46 -0.13 9.40
CA GLU A 48 -2.30 0.36 10.50
C GLU A 48 -1.68 1.56 11.23
N GLU A 49 -0.37 1.73 11.15
CA GLU A 49 0.30 2.90 11.68
C GLU A 49 -0.17 4.19 10.98
N ASN A 50 -0.38 5.23 11.79
CA ASN A 50 -0.81 6.54 11.29
C ASN A 50 0.32 7.22 10.50
N GLU A 51 1.56 7.09 10.97
CA GLU A 51 2.74 7.71 10.36
C GLU A 51 3.84 6.68 10.18
N PHE A 52 4.06 6.26 8.94
CA PHE A 52 5.20 5.43 8.57
C PHE A 52 6.14 6.25 7.66
N PRO A 53 7.29 6.74 8.14
CA PRO A 53 8.12 7.67 7.40
C PRO A 53 8.58 7.14 6.03
N LEU A 54 8.62 8.02 5.02
CA LEU A 54 9.08 7.68 3.66
C LEU A 54 10.45 7.00 3.65
N LEU A 55 11.37 7.43 4.52
CA LEU A 55 12.70 6.82 4.62
C LEU A 55 12.61 5.34 4.99
N LYS A 56 11.73 4.96 5.94
CA LYS A 56 11.53 3.55 6.30
C LYS A 56 10.92 2.75 5.15
N VAL A 57 9.96 3.32 4.41
CA VAL A 57 9.39 2.66 3.23
C VAL A 57 10.47 2.40 2.17
N LYS A 58 11.34 3.39 1.92
CA LYS A 58 12.44 3.23 0.97
C LYS A 58 13.44 2.14 1.41
N GLU A 59 13.76 2.06 2.70
CA GLU A 59 14.58 0.96 3.24
C GLU A 59 13.86 -0.39 3.10
N MET A 60 12.58 -0.47 3.44
CA MET A 60 11.79 -1.69 3.27
C MET A 60 11.79 -2.18 1.82
N GLN A 61 11.70 -1.28 0.84
CA GLN A 61 11.85 -1.63 -0.58
C GLN A 61 13.24 -2.19 -0.91
N LYS A 62 14.33 -1.65 -0.32
CA LYS A 62 15.69 -2.15 -0.56
C LYS A 62 15.86 -3.60 -0.08
N PHE A 63 15.31 -3.94 1.08
CA PHE A 63 15.43 -5.28 1.65
C PHE A 63 14.48 -6.28 1.00
N TYR A 64 13.21 -5.91 0.80
CA TYR A 64 12.16 -6.87 0.46
C TYR A 64 11.64 -6.79 -0.97
N LYS A 65 12.03 -5.76 -1.73
CA LYS A 65 11.72 -5.61 -3.17
C LYS A 65 10.24 -5.78 -3.52
N PHE A 66 9.33 -5.25 -2.70
CA PHE A 66 7.88 -5.41 -2.89
C PHE A 66 7.35 -4.90 -4.24
N ASP A 67 8.02 -3.95 -4.88
CA ASP A 67 7.69 -3.51 -6.25
C ASP A 67 7.68 -4.64 -7.28
N THR A 68 8.48 -5.69 -7.08
CA THR A 68 8.57 -6.83 -8.01
C THR A 68 7.58 -7.95 -7.66
N SER A 69 6.70 -7.75 -6.66
CA SER A 69 5.74 -8.76 -6.26
C SER A 69 4.63 -8.93 -7.30
N ASN A 70 4.44 -10.16 -7.76
CA ASN A 70 3.32 -10.56 -8.62
C ASN A 70 2.03 -10.85 -7.82
N ASN A 71 2.10 -10.89 -6.48
CA ASN A 71 0.93 -11.12 -5.66
C ASN A 71 0.14 -9.82 -5.49
N ALA A 72 -1.07 -9.78 -6.05
CA ALA A 72 -1.94 -8.59 -6.02
C ALA A 72 -2.28 -8.11 -4.60
N GLU A 73 -2.39 -8.99 -3.61
CA GLU A 73 -2.68 -8.64 -2.21
C GLU A 73 -1.51 -7.94 -1.53
N VAL A 74 -0.30 -8.43 -1.79
CA VAL A 74 0.95 -7.85 -1.31
C VAL A 74 1.17 -6.50 -2.00
N LYS A 75 1.04 -6.47 -3.33
CA LYS A 75 1.19 -5.25 -4.13
C LYS A 75 0.18 -4.18 -3.71
N PHE A 76 -1.08 -4.56 -3.46
CA PHE A 76 -2.11 -3.66 -2.94
C PHE A 76 -1.68 -2.99 -1.62
N ARG A 77 -1.32 -3.78 -0.59
CA ARG A 77 -0.91 -3.24 0.71
C ARG A 77 0.36 -2.39 0.62
N TRP A 78 1.32 -2.85 -0.19
CA TRP A 78 2.56 -2.12 -0.46
C TRP A 78 2.30 -0.74 -1.08
N LEU A 79 1.45 -0.67 -2.11
CA LEU A 79 1.11 0.59 -2.76
C LEU A 79 0.38 1.54 -1.80
N ARG A 80 -0.55 1.03 -0.99
CA ARG A 80 -1.20 1.83 0.05
C ARG A 80 -0.20 2.41 1.05
N LEU A 81 0.75 1.60 1.51
CA LEU A 81 1.81 2.05 2.41
C LEU A 81 2.64 3.17 1.76
N CYS A 82 3.06 2.98 0.50
CA CYS A 82 3.80 3.99 -0.26
C CYS A 82 3.02 5.31 -0.39
N LEU A 83 1.71 5.24 -0.68
CA LEU A 83 0.86 6.42 -0.82
C LEU A 83 0.65 7.15 0.51
N LYS A 84 0.37 6.42 1.61
CA LYS A 84 0.27 7.01 2.95
C LYS A 84 1.57 7.69 3.37
N SER A 85 2.71 7.14 2.98
CA SER A 85 4.04 7.72 3.20
C SER A 85 4.46 8.76 2.16
N ARG A 86 3.57 9.16 1.25
CA ARG A 86 3.77 10.18 0.21
C ARG A 86 4.96 9.92 -0.71
N TRP A 87 5.13 8.68 -1.15
CA TRP A 87 6.16 8.33 -2.13
C TRP A 87 5.70 8.64 -3.57
N GLU A 88 6.14 9.77 -4.11
CA GLU A 88 5.76 10.26 -5.45
C GLU A 88 6.06 9.27 -6.58
N ASP A 89 7.22 8.60 -6.56
CA ASP A 89 7.59 7.60 -7.58
C ASP A 89 6.60 6.43 -7.69
N LYS A 90 5.71 6.25 -6.69
CA LYS A 90 4.70 5.19 -6.65
C LYS A 90 3.32 5.63 -7.12
N VAL A 91 3.13 6.93 -7.36
CA VAL A 91 1.84 7.49 -7.81
C VAL A 91 1.38 6.85 -9.11
N ASP A 92 2.22 6.86 -10.15
CA ASP A 92 1.82 6.32 -11.46
C ASP A 92 1.63 4.81 -11.43
N VAL A 93 2.44 4.10 -10.63
CA VAL A 93 2.32 2.65 -10.43
C VAL A 93 0.99 2.32 -9.74
N ALA A 94 0.61 3.07 -8.71
CA ALA A 94 -0.65 2.86 -8.00
C ALA A 94 -1.88 3.24 -8.84
N LEU A 95 -1.83 4.34 -9.59
CA LEU A 95 -2.88 4.72 -10.53
C LEU A 95 -3.09 3.64 -11.59
N LYS A 96 -2.00 3.17 -12.20
CA LYS A 96 -2.04 2.06 -13.18
C LYS A 96 -2.67 0.82 -12.56
N PHE A 97 -2.25 0.44 -11.36
CA PHE A 97 -2.80 -0.72 -10.65
C PHE A 97 -4.32 -0.62 -10.45
N VAL A 98 -4.85 0.52 -10.02
CA VAL A 98 -6.31 0.67 -9.82
C VAL A 98 -7.11 0.82 -11.10
N THR A 99 -6.48 1.22 -12.21
CA THR A 99 -7.14 1.25 -13.53
C THR A 99 -7.15 -0.12 -14.22
N GLU A 100 -6.14 -0.95 -13.98
CA GLU A 100 -6.06 -2.32 -14.54
C GLU A 100 -6.88 -3.32 -13.70
N GLN A 101 -6.96 -3.11 -12.39
CA GLN A 101 -7.68 -3.99 -11.48
C GLN A 101 -9.09 -3.46 -11.21
N GLY A 102 -10.14 -4.22 -11.54
CA GLY A 102 -11.54 -3.81 -11.26
C GLY A 102 -12.06 -4.15 -9.84
N ARG A 103 -11.25 -4.79 -8.99
CA ARG A 103 -11.74 -5.33 -7.71
C ARG A 103 -11.85 -4.21 -6.67
N MET A 104 -13.08 -3.87 -6.26
CA MET A 104 -13.36 -2.77 -5.32
C MET A 104 -12.52 -2.76 -4.05
N LYS A 105 -12.14 -3.95 -3.53
CA LYS A 105 -11.30 -4.07 -2.34
C LYS A 105 -9.90 -3.44 -2.50
N TYR A 106 -9.41 -3.34 -3.73
CA TYR A 106 -8.15 -2.67 -4.05
C TYR A 106 -8.36 -1.22 -4.44
N VAL A 107 -9.35 -1.00 -5.32
CA VAL A 107 -9.56 0.27 -6.00
C VAL A 107 -10.00 1.36 -5.01
N ARG A 108 -11.01 1.08 -4.18
CA ARG A 108 -11.55 2.10 -3.28
C ARG A 108 -10.52 2.61 -2.26
N PRO A 109 -9.79 1.75 -1.52
CA PRO A 109 -8.83 2.24 -0.54
C PRO A 109 -7.70 3.05 -1.17
N ILE A 110 -7.20 2.67 -2.35
CA ILE A 110 -6.15 3.44 -3.03
C ILE A 110 -6.66 4.80 -3.51
N PHE A 111 -7.88 4.89 -4.07
CA PHE A 111 -8.45 6.19 -4.43
C PHE A 111 -8.63 7.10 -3.21
N ARG A 112 -9.02 6.56 -2.05
CA ARG A 112 -9.07 7.31 -0.79
C ARG A 112 -7.70 7.79 -0.35
N ASP A 113 -6.68 6.92 -0.41
CA ASP A 113 -5.31 7.29 -0.05
C ASP A 113 -4.80 8.44 -0.94
N PHE A 114 -5.09 8.41 -2.25
CA PHE A 114 -4.82 9.53 -3.15
C PHE A 114 -5.59 10.79 -2.80
N TYR A 115 -6.88 10.68 -2.46
CA TYR A 115 -7.70 11.84 -2.12
C TYR A 115 -7.24 12.51 -0.82
N ASN A 116 -6.75 11.73 0.13
CA ASN A 116 -6.17 12.21 1.39
C ASN A 116 -4.82 12.89 1.19
N TRP A 117 -4.11 12.55 0.11
CA TRP A 117 -2.90 13.24 -0.32
C TRP A 117 -3.26 14.44 -1.21
N LYS A 118 -3.35 15.63 -0.60
CA LYS A 118 -3.86 16.87 -1.24
C LYS A 118 -3.24 17.14 -2.61
N GLU A 119 -1.95 16.96 -2.76
CA GLU A 119 -1.18 17.20 -3.99
C GLU A 119 -1.56 16.23 -5.12
N MET A 120 -2.02 15.03 -4.80
CA MET A 120 -2.40 14.00 -5.79
C MET A 120 -3.90 13.90 -6.04
N ARG A 121 -4.72 14.64 -5.27
CA ARG A 121 -6.19 14.60 -5.35
C ARG A 121 -6.71 14.85 -6.76
N GLN A 122 -6.28 15.94 -7.39
CA GLN A 122 -6.75 16.28 -8.74
C GLN A 122 -6.37 15.20 -9.75
N LYS A 123 -5.14 14.68 -9.67
CA LYS A 123 -4.68 13.60 -10.54
C LYS A 123 -5.54 12.34 -10.40
N ALA A 124 -5.95 11.99 -9.18
CA ALA A 124 -6.86 10.86 -8.94
C ALA A 124 -8.26 11.11 -9.51
N ILE A 125 -8.80 12.34 -9.36
CA ILE A 125 -10.09 12.74 -9.96
C ILE A 125 -10.02 12.65 -11.49
N ASP A 126 -8.95 13.12 -12.11
CA ASP A 126 -8.77 13.10 -13.56
C ASP A 126 -8.70 11.65 -14.09
N VAL A 127 -7.94 10.79 -13.42
CA VAL A 127 -7.87 9.36 -13.76
C VAL A 127 -9.21 8.66 -13.56
N TYR A 128 -9.93 8.96 -12.47
CA TYR A 128 -11.27 8.45 -12.26
C TYR A 128 -12.21 8.88 -13.40
N ASN A 129 -12.26 10.17 -13.73
CA ASN A 129 -13.13 10.69 -14.79
C ASN A 129 -12.83 10.09 -16.16
N LYS A 130 -11.55 9.85 -16.47
CA LYS A 130 -11.14 9.20 -17.71
C LYS A 130 -11.59 7.73 -17.82
N ASN A 131 -11.73 7.04 -16.69
CA ASN A 131 -11.97 5.60 -16.66
C ASN A 131 -13.38 5.20 -16.17
N LYS A 132 -14.16 6.11 -15.58
CA LYS A 132 -15.44 5.81 -14.92
C LYS A 132 -16.45 5.11 -15.82
N ASP A 133 -16.45 5.42 -17.12
CA ASP A 133 -17.40 4.83 -18.08
C ASP A 133 -17.05 3.37 -18.42
N ASN A 134 -15.80 2.97 -18.19
CA ASN A 134 -15.33 1.59 -18.34
C ASN A 134 -15.43 0.80 -17.03
N MET A 135 -15.78 1.44 -15.91
CA MET A 135 -15.96 0.79 -14.62
C MET A 135 -17.38 0.26 -14.48
N MET A 136 -17.54 -0.85 -13.75
CA MET A 136 -18.88 -1.30 -13.34
C MET A 136 -19.57 -0.18 -12.55
N PHE A 137 -20.84 0.10 -12.84
CA PHE A 137 -21.62 1.19 -12.24
C PHE A 137 -21.43 1.33 -10.73
N MET A 138 -21.55 0.22 -9.99
CA MET A 138 -21.38 0.19 -8.53
C MET A 138 -19.97 0.61 -8.07
N THR A 139 -18.95 0.26 -8.84
CA THR A 139 -17.56 0.65 -8.56
C THR A 139 -17.37 2.14 -8.84
N ALA A 140 -17.86 2.62 -10.00
CA ALA A 140 -17.77 4.03 -10.36
C ALA A 140 -18.49 4.92 -9.34
N ASP A 141 -19.69 4.53 -8.90
CA ASP A 141 -20.46 5.29 -7.92
C ASP A 141 -19.80 5.32 -6.53
N ALA A 142 -19.24 4.19 -6.09
CA ALA A 142 -18.53 4.11 -4.81
C ALA A 142 -17.26 4.97 -4.81
N ILE A 143 -16.51 5.00 -5.92
CA ILE A 143 -15.31 5.84 -6.06
C ILE A 143 -15.70 7.32 -6.12
N ALA A 144 -16.78 7.69 -6.84
CA ALA A 144 -17.25 9.08 -6.85
C ALA A 144 -17.52 9.62 -5.44
N LYS A 145 -18.16 8.80 -4.60
CA LYS A 145 -18.41 9.11 -3.18
C LYS A 145 -17.10 9.23 -2.39
N ASP A 146 -16.18 8.29 -2.56
CA ASP A 146 -14.86 8.32 -1.91
C ASP A 146 -14.00 9.53 -2.36
N LEU A 147 -14.25 10.07 -3.56
CA LEU A 147 -13.60 11.26 -4.12
C LEU A 147 -14.41 12.56 -3.92
N HIS A 148 -15.52 12.51 -3.19
CA HIS A 148 -16.41 13.66 -2.92
C HIS A 148 -16.90 14.38 -4.20
N LEU A 149 -17.16 13.63 -5.25
CA LEU A 149 -17.73 14.12 -6.51
C LEU A 149 -19.26 14.01 -6.56
N LYS A 150 -19.85 13.38 -5.54
CA LYS A 150 -21.29 13.16 -5.33
C LYS A 150 -21.62 13.20 -3.85
#